data_AF-A0A0N4W289-F1
#
_entry.id   AF-A0A0N4W289-F1
#
_cell.length_a   1.000
_cell.length_b   1.000
_cell.length_c   1.000
_cell.angle_alpha   90.00
_cell.angle_beta   90.00
_cell.angle_gamma   90.00
#
_symmetry.space_group_name_H-M   'P 1'
#
loop_
_entity.id
_entity.type
_entity.pdbx_description
1 polymer ?
#
loop_
_entity_poly.entity_id
_entity_poly.type
_entity_poly.pdbx_seq_one_letter_code
_entity_poly.pdbx_strand_id
1 'polypeptide(L)'
;MNIHRLLRSSQKFITSFRFLFRRLGHAYEVYPLLFLAGFWFTIFCATAYYSFTKIEIWFDRSKSMAPWDWERSRDSYWKKGTVAFDLEGKTRQRCELMEILQDEMLEAAKKRGTR
;
A
#
# COMPACT_ATOMS: atom_id res chain seq x y z
N MET A 1 6.55 -14.90 -35.55
CA MET A 1 5.52 -14.12 -34.82
C MET A 1 4.90 -13.15 -35.81
N ASN A 2 3.57 -13.21 -36.04
CA ASN A 2 2.94 -12.71 -37.26
C ASN A 2 2.51 -11.24 -37.11
N ILE A 3 3.24 -10.31 -37.73
CA ILE A 3 3.10 -8.84 -37.62
C ILE A 3 1.66 -8.37 -37.90
N HIS A 4 0.96 -9.07 -38.78
CA HIS A 4 -0.41 -8.76 -39.16
C HIS A 4 -1.45 -8.94 -38.04
N ARG A 5 -1.19 -9.83 -37.05
CA ARG A 5 -2.04 -9.99 -35.85
C ARG A 5 -1.82 -8.85 -34.85
N LEU A 6 -0.57 -8.41 -34.69
CA LEU A 6 -0.22 -7.31 -33.78
C LEU A 6 -0.78 -5.97 -34.27
N LEU A 7 -0.74 -5.73 -35.59
CA LEU A 7 -1.38 -4.57 -36.20
C LEU A 7 -2.90 -4.57 -35.99
N ARG A 8 -3.56 -5.74 -36.16
CA ARG A 8 -5.00 -5.86 -35.95
C ARG A 8 -5.41 -5.67 -34.49
N SER A 9 -4.63 -6.19 -33.53
CA SER A 9 -4.90 -5.96 -32.09
C SER A 9 -4.66 -4.50 -31.69
N SER A 10 -3.60 -3.88 -32.22
CA SER A 10 -3.32 -2.46 -32.00
C SER A 10 -4.40 -1.57 -32.61
N GLN A 11 -4.87 -1.88 -33.82
CA GLN A 11 -5.92 -1.10 -34.48
C GLN A 11 -7.27 -1.22 -33.77
N LYS A 12 -7.62 -2.41 -33.26
CA LYS A 12 -8.80 -2.59 -32.40
C LYS A 12 -8.71 -1.77 -31.11
N PHE A 13 -7.54 -1.75 -30.48
CA PHE A 13 -7.27 -0.93 -29.30
C PHE A 13 -7.45 0.56 -29.61
N ILE A 14 -6.84 1.06 -30.68
CA ILE A 14 -6.92 2.47 -31.10
C ILE A 14 -8.37 2.87 -31.42
N THR A 15 -9.16 2.00 -32.08
CA THR A 15 -10.58 2.28 -32.37
C THR A 15 -11.45 2.35 -31.13
N SER A 16 -11.21 1.49 -30.12
CA SER A 16 -11.94 1.52 -28.85
C SER A 16 -11.62 2.78 -28.05
N PHE A 17 -10.35 3.17 -27.98
CA PHE A 17 -9.94 4.44 -27.38
C PHE A 17 -10.57 5.62 -28.10
N ARG A 18 -10.56 5.62 -29.44
CA ARG A 18 -11.18 6.69 -30.21
C ARG A 18 -12.70 6.78 -30.00
N PHE A 19 -13.39 5.67 -29.68
CA PHE A 19 -14.81 5.69 -29.32
C PHE A 19 -15.05 6.28 -27.93
N LEU A 20 -14.26 5.87 -26.93
CA LEU A 20 -14.37 6.36 -25.55
C LEU A 20 -14.03 7.84 -25.41
N PHE A 21 -13.02 8.33 -26.14
CA PHE A 21 -12.53 9.70 -26.02
C PHE A 21 -13.10 10.70 -27.05
N ARG A 22 -13.95 10.26 -28.00
CA ARG A 22 -14.42 11.10 -29.12
C ARG A 22 -15.24 12.32 -28.71
N ARG A 23 -16.03 12.20 -27.63
CA ARG A 23 -16.98 13.25 -27.19
C ARG A 23 -16.52 14.06 -25.98
N LEU A 24 -15.36 13.74 -25.41
CA LEU A 24 -14.86 14.39 -24.20
C LEU A 24 -14.45 15.86 -24.41
N GLY A 25 -14.26 16.30 -25.66
CA GLY A 25 -13.83 17.66 -25.99
C GLY A 25 -14.92 18.71 -26.26
N HIS A 26 -16.20 18.33 -26.35
CA HIS A 26 -17.25 19.23 -26.87
C HIS A 26 -18.22 19.76 -25.79
N ALA A 27 -18.16 19.21 -24.58
CA ALA A 27 -19.01 19.60 -23.47
C ALA A 27 -18.15 20.12 -22.31
N TYR A 28 -18.09 21.45 -22.19
CA TYR A 28 -17.27 22.12 -21.18
C TYR A 28 -17.67 21.74 -19.74
N GLU A 29 -18.93 21.34 -19.56
CA GLU A 29 -19.53 20.87 -18.30
C GLU A 29 -18.95 19.53 -17.81
N VAL A 30 -18.28 18.78 -18.68
CA VAL A 30 -17.75 17.44 -18.35
C VAL A 30 -16.33 17.53 -17.77
N TYR A 31 -15.58 18.60 -18.05
CA TYR A 31 -14.22 18.77 -17.51
C TYR A 31 -14.16 18.78 -15.97
N PRO A 32 -15.07 19.46 -15.24
CA PRO A 32 -15.11 19.39 -13.78
C PRO A 32 -15.37 17.98 -13.25
N LEU A 33 -16.23 17.19 -13.91
CA LEU A 33 -16.53 15.81 -13.51
C LEU A 33 -15.33 14.88 -13.73
N LEU A 34 -14.61 15.03 -14.84
CA LEU A 34 -13.39 14.27 -15.10
C LEU A 34 -12.26 14.66 -14.15
N PHE A 35 -12.15 15.95 -13.84
CA PHE A 35 -11.20 16.44 -12.85
C PHE A 35 -11.49 15.84 -11.48
N LEU A 36 -12.77 15.85 -11.07
CA LEU A 36 -13.19 15.25 -9.80
C LEU A 36 -12.94 13.73 -9.77
N ALA A 37 -13.19 13.03 -10.87
CA ALA A 37 -12.90 11.59 -10.98
C ALA A 37 -11.39 11.30 -10.89
N GLY A 38 -10.57 12.12 -11.57
CA GLY A 38 -9.12 12.03 -11.48
C GLY A 38 -8.60 12.31 -10.06
N PHE A 39 -9.12 13.35 -9.41
CA PHE A 39 -8.79 13.70 -8.03
C PHE A 39 -9.20 12.62 -7.03
N TRP A 40 -10.38 12.01 -7.22
CA TRP A 40 -10.82 10.90 -6.40
C TRP A 40 -9.92 9.67 -6.59
N PHE A 41 -9.55 9.38 -7.84
CA PHE A 41 -8.64 8.28 -8.15
C PHE A 41 -7.23 8.49 -7.55
N THR A 42 -6.70 9.72 -7.56
CA THR A 42 -5.40 10.00 -6.92
C THR A 42 -5.48 9.87 -5.40
N ILE A 43 -6.56 10.33 -4.76
CA ILE A 43 -6.79 10.10 -3.33
C ILE A 43 -6.86 8.60 -3.06
N PHE A 44 -7.62 7.84 -3.85
CA PHE A 44 -7.73 6.40 -3.70
C PHE A 44 -6.37 5.70 -3.81
N CYS A 45 -5.55 6.05 -4.81
CA CYS A 45 -4.19 5.53 -4.95
C CYS A 45 -3.30 5.92 -3.77
N ALA A 46 -3.38 7.17 -3.28
CA ALA A 46 -2.62 7.63 -2.13
C ALA A 46 -3.03 6.91 -0.84
N THR A 47 -4.32 6.71 -0.61
CA THR A 47 -4.85 5.94 0.52
C THR A 47 -4.44 4.47 0.42
N ALA A 48 -4.52 3.85 -0.77
CA ALA A 48 -4.07 2.47 -0.97
C ALA A 48 -2.57 2.34 -0.69
N TYR A 49 -1.74 3.25 -1.23
CA TYR A 49 -0.31 3.31 -0.94
C TYR A 49 -0.04 3.44 0.55
N TYR A 50 -0.73 4.37 1.23
CA TYR A 50 -0.61 4.57 2.66
C TYR A 50 -1.04 3.32 3.45
N SER A 51 -2.14 2.67 3.08
CA SER A 51 -2.58 1.41 3.69
C SER A 51 -1.49 0.35 3.58
N PHE A 52 -0.85 0.20 2.41
CA PHE A 52 0.25 -0.76 2.21
C PHE A 52 1.50 -0.51 3.07
N THR A 53 1.70 0.71 3.59
CA THR A 53 2.81 0.99 4.52
C THR A 53 2.58 0.46 5.95
N LYS A 54 1.36 0.01 6.27
CA LYS A 54 1.03 -0.52 7.60
C LYS A 54 1.72 -1.86 7.85
N ILE A 55 2.24 -2.02 9.08
CA ILE A 55 2.97 -3.20 9.55
C ILE A 55 2.16 -4.50 9.49
N GLU A 56 0.84 -4.41 9.35
CA GLU A 56 -0.09 -5.55 9.32
C GLU A 56 -0.19 -6.22 7.95
N ILE A 57 0.18 -5.53 6.87
CA ILE A 57 0.01 -6.07 5.53
C ILE A 57 1.23 -6.91 5.16
N TRP A 58 1.03 -8.23 5.19
CA TRP A 58 1.99 -9.22 4.76
C TRP A 58 2.08 -9.29 3.23
N PHE A 59 2.50 -8.17 2.61
CA PHE A 59 2.71 -8.08 1.17
C PHE A 59 3.98 -8.84 0.74
N ASP A 60 5.02 -8.78 1.58
CA ASP A 60 6.28 -9.48 1.35
C ASP A 60 6.29 -10.85 2.06
N ARG A 61 5.92 -11.90 1.32
CA ARG A 61 5.96 -13.31 1.73
C ARG A 61 7.36 -13.94 1.60
N SER A 62 8.39 -13.18 1.22
CA SER A 62 9.75 -13.73 1.08
C SER A 62 10.35 -14.21 2.40
N LYS A 63 9.87 -13.69 3.53
CA LYS A 63 10.29 -14.07 4.88
C LYS A 63 9.28 -15.02 5.51
N SER A 64 9.77 -16.11 6.10
CA SER A 64 8.97 -17.14 6.78
C SER A 64 8.30 -16.62 8.06
N MET A 65 8.81 -15.54 8.64
CA MET A 65 8.27 -14.93 9.85
C MET A 65 7.27 -13.82 9.52
N ALA A 66 6.17 -13.84 10.27
CA ALA A 66 5.11 -12.86 10.13
C ALA A 66 5.61 -11.41 10.39
N PRO A 67 5.04 -10.40 9.72
CA PRO A 67 5.51 -9.01 9.85
C PRO A 67 5.27 -8.38 11.24
N TRP A 68 4.37 -8.94 12.05
CA TRP A 68 4.14 -8.56 13.45
C TRP A 68 5.03 -9.32 14.45
N ASP A 69 5.93 -10.17 13.97
CA ASP A 69 6.84 -10.89 14.83
C ASP A 69 7.78 -9.93 15.57
N TRP A 70 7.99 -10.18 16.87
CA TRP A 70 8.80 -9.35 17.73
C TRP A 70 10.25 -9.25 17.25
N GLU A 71 10.88 -10.37 16.84
CA GLU A 71 12.27 -10.38 16.35
C GLU A 71 12.47 -9.49 15.11
N ARG A 72 11.43 -9.34 14.29
CA ARG A 72 11.45 -8.52 13.07
C ARG A 72 11.02 -7.08 13.32
N SER A 73 10.12 -6.86 14.27
CA SER A 73 9.48 -5.56 14.50
C SER A 73 10.16 -4.72 15.60
N ARG A 74 10.97 -5.32 16.49
CA ARG A 74 11.70 -4.63 17.57
C ARG A 74 12.43 -3.35 17.14
N ASP A 75 13.14 -3.37 16.01
CA ASP A 75 13.93 -2.22 15.57
C ASP A 75 13.11 -1.13 14.84
N SER A 76 11.88 -1.44 14.45
CA SER A 76 11.09 -0.61 13.54
C SER A 76 9.67 -0.29 14.00
N TYR A 77 9.16 -0.90 15.09
CA TYR A 77 7.77 -0.77 15.51
C TYR A 77 7.40 0.67 15.89
N TRP A 78 8.31 1.42 16.49
CA TRP A 78 8.10 2.81 16.90
C TRP A 78 8.22 3.81 15.73
N LYS A 79 8.84 3.41 14.61
CA LYS A 79 9.02 4.25 13.41
C LYS A 79 7.84 4.17 12.44
N LYS A 80 6.98 3.15 12.55
CA LYS A 80 5.85 2.96 11.65
C LYS A 80 4.67 3.78 12.17
N GLY A 81 4.13 4.68 11.36
CA GLY A 81 2.98 5.51 11.78
C GLY A 81 1.70 4.66 11.91
N THR A 82 0.99 4.77 13.05
CA THR A 82 -0.36 4.18 13.22
C THR A 82 -1.44 5.12 12.69
N VAL A 83 -1.23 6.42 12.75
CA VAL A 83 -2.20 7.46 12.34
C VAL A 83 -1.69 8.16 11.08
N ALA A 84 -2.60 8.46 10.13
CA ALA A 84 -2.24 9.16 8.89
C ALA A 84 -1.82 10.61 9.12
N PHE A 85 -2.33 11.21 10.18
CA PHE A 85 -2.08 12.58 10.59
C PHE A 85 -1.53 12.57 12.02
N ASP A 86 -0.22 12.34 12.16
CA ASP A 86 0.52 12.65 13.39
C ASP A 86 1.61 13.66 13.04
N LEU A 87 1.20 14.94 12.93
CA LEU A 87 2.10 16.04 12.58
C LEU A 87 3.11 16.34 13.69
N GLU A 88 2.80 15.96 14.93
CA GLU A 88 3.60 16.28 16.11
C GLU A 88 4.42 15.09 16.61
N GLY A 89 4.22 13.88 16.07
CA GLY A 89 4.95 12.67 16.46
C GLY A 89 4.71 12.25 17.91
N LYS A 90 3.69 12.82 18.58
CA LYS A 90 3.45 12.64 20.01
C LYS A 90 2.78 11.31 20.34
N THR A 91 2.22 10.61 19.35
CA THR A 91 1.44 9.40 19.60
C THR A 91 2.28 8.15 19.83
N ARG A 92 3.60 8.18 19.54
CA ARG A 92 4.51 7.06 19.79
C ARG A 92 5.75 7.48 20.57
N GLN A 93 5.74 7.21 21.87
CA GLN A 93 6.95 7.15 22.66
C GLN A 93 7.49 5.72 22.70
N ARG A 94 8.81 5.57 22.69
CA ARG A 94 9.47 4.28 22.85
C ARG A 94 9.24 3.81 24.29
N CYS A 95 8.69 2.61 24.46
CA CYS A 95 8.45 2.01 25.76
C CYS A 95 9.47 0.90 26.02
N GLU A 96 10.62 1.25 26.57
CA GLU A 96 11.74 0.33 26.83
C GLU A 96 11.36 -0.84 27.73
N LEU A 97 10.51 -0.61 28.73
CA LEU A 97 10.03 -1.67 29.63
C LEU A 97 9.24 -2.77 28.89
N MET A 98 8.44 -2.38 27.90
CA MET A 98 7.70 -3.33 27.07
C MET A 98 8.64 -4.11 26.14
N GLU A 99 9.73 -3.49 25.68
CA GLU A 99 10.74 -4.18 24.86
C GLU A 99 11.40 -5.31 25.66
N ILE A 100 11.85 -5.00 26.88
CA ILE A 100 12.50 -5.96 27.79
C ILE A 100 11.57 -7.13 28.09
N LEU A 101 10.31 -6.85 28.43
CA LEU A 101 9.32 -7.89 28.72
C LEU A 101 9.11 -8.84 27.53
N GLN A 102 9.00 -8.30 26.31
CA GLN A 102 8.79 -9.13 25.11
C GLN A 102 10.03 -9.94 24.75
N ASP A 103 11.23 -9.42 24.99
CA ASP A 103 12.48 -10.16 24.84
C ASP A 103 12.53 -11.35 25.82
N GLU A 104 12.20 -11.14 27.09
CA GLU A 104 12.14 -12.20 28.10
C GLU A 104 11.09 -13.28 27.78
N MET A 105 9.90 -12.86 27.32
CA MET A 105 8.87 -13.81 26.90
C MET A 105 9.30 -14.64 25.69
N LEU A 106 10.05 -14.04 24.77
CA LEU A 106 10.55 -14.73 23.58
C LEU A 106 11.68 -15.71 23.94
N GLU A 107 12.59 -15.33 24.83
CA GLU A 107 13.59 -16.24 25.38
C GLU A 107 12.94 -17.41 26.16
N ALA A 108 11.91 -17.12 26.96
CA ALA A 108 11.16 -18.14 27.68
C ALA A 108 10.41 -19.09 26.71
N ALA A 109 9.84 -18.57 25.63
CA ALA A 109 9.16 -19.36 24.61
C ALA A 109 10.12 -20.29 23.85
N LYS A 110 11.33 -19.81 23.52
CA LYS A 110 12.40 -20.63 22.93
C LYS A 110 12.85 -21.74 23.86
N LYS A 111 13.04 -21.43 25.16
CA LYS A 111 13.38 -22.42 26.19
C LYS A 111 12.30 -23.50 26.35
N ARG A 112 11.03 -23.16 26.11
CA ARG A 112 9.89 -24.08 26.16
C ARG A 112 9.68 -24.89 24.87
N GLY A 113 10.42 -24.60 23.79
CA GLY A 113 10.26 -25.27 22.49
C GLY A 113 8.92 -25.01 21.79
N THR A 114 8.14 -24.05 22.29
CA THR A 114 6.85 -23.64 21.71
C THR A 114 7.02 -22.77 20.46
N ARG A 115 8.26 -22.37 20.15
CA ARG A 115 8.58 -21.47 19.05
C ARG A 115 10.02 -21.65 18.57
#